data_AF-A0A1T4M091-F1
#
_entry.id   AF-A0A1T4M091-F1
#
_cell.length_a   1.000
_cell.length_b   1.000
_cell.length_c   1.000
_cell.angle_alpha   90.00
_cell.angle_beta   90.00
_cell.angle_gamma   90.00
#
_symmetry.space_group_name_H-M   'P 1'
#
loop_
_entity.id
_entity.type
_entity.pdbx_description
1 polymer ?
#
loop_
_entity_poly.entity_id
_entity_poly.type
_entity_poly.pdbx_seq_one_letter_code
_entity_poly.pdbx_strand_id
1 'polypeptide(L)'
;MNKIIKAELYKYKRLTSFWIFIFSIFLWYLLLLITFPEKNPNYFIKTSLGYGSLFFVVVMAMSAMMIGHGFSQRTHLYEIMSGNRPMKIIISKIISSGLIVATIVSLIHLFYIFFILLFIDGNITTQSIYSEILFITMIYRCSIVSVLLTLIFRSNISILISYIILEMEMIILLVYGLLNNNFKEIMEYMDSFVGKSPIPRIFNILFTSIQIQKINSIPVNSEVVTDVILGFVITVSALIFITYRQYKKKDF
;
A
#
# COMPACT_ATOMS: atom_id res chain seq x y z
N MET A 1 14.79 19.05 -9.84
CA MET A 1 13.87 18.12 -9.13
C MET A 1 12.86 18.91 -8.30
N ASN A 2 13.33 19.84 -7.47
CA ASN A 2 12.49 20.65 -6.57
C ASN A 2 11.33 21.39 -7.26
N LYS A 3 11.54 22.00 -8.45
CA LYS A 3 10.45 22.69 -9.19
C LYS A 3 9.30 21.78 -9.65
N ILE A 4 9.62 20.55 -10.08
CA ILE A 4 8.61 19.58 -10.57
C ILE A 4 7.76 19.10 -9.38
N ILE A 5 8.41 18.70 -8.29
CA ILE A 5 7.74 18.27 -7.06
C ILE A 5 6.84 19.38 -6.52
N LYS A 6 7.31 20.63 -6.48
CA LYS A 6 6.50 21.79 -6.05
C LYS A 6 5.28 22.02 -6.95
N ALA A 7 5.42 21.89 -8.26
CA ALA A 7 4.30 22.05 -9.19
C ALA A 7 3.24 20.95 -9.00
N GLU A 8 3.67 19.70 -8.81
CA GLU A 8 2.78 18.58 -8.51
C GLU A 8 2.03 18.77 -7.19
N LEU A 9 2.75 19.13 -6.12
CA LEU A 9 2.17 19.45 -4.83
C LEU A 9 1.11 20.56 -4.90
N TYR A 10 1.40 21.61 -5.66
CA TYR A 10 0.47 22.72 -5.85
C TYR A 10 -0.80 22.27 -6.57
N LYS A 11 -0.67 21.39 -7.56
CA LYS A 11 -1.80 20.78 -8.26
C LYS A 11 -2.66 19.95 -7.31
N TYR A 12 -2.03 19.11 -6.48
CA TYR A 12 -2.73 18.25 -5.52
C TYR A 12 -3.48 19.05 -4.46
N LYS A 13 -2.92 20.17 -3.99
CA LYS A 13 -3.61 21.08 -3.06
C LYS A 13 -4.93 21.62 -3.61
N ARG A 14 -5.09 21.72 -4.94
CA ARG A 14 -6.31 22.24 -5.59
C ARG A 14 -7.29 21.14 -6.01
N LEU A 15 -6.91 19.86 -5.89
CA LEU A 15 -7.79 18.74 -6.20
C LEU A 15 -8.76 18.50 -5.04
N THR A 16 -10.04 18.74 -5.27
CA THR A 16 -11.10 18.51 -4.27
C THR A 16 -11.14 17.06 -3.81
N SER A 17 -10.97 16.12 -4.74
CA SER A 17 -10.90 14.69 -4.49
C SER A 17 -9.76 14.29 -3.55
N PHE A 18 -8.65 15.04 -3.53
CA PHE A 18 -7.56 14.81 -2.56
C PHE A 18 -7.98 15.13 -1.13
N TRP A 19 -8.68 16.23 -0.93
CA TRP A 19 -9.18 16.61 0.40
C TRP A 19 -10.31 15.71 0.87
N ILE A 20 -11.22 15.33 -0.02
CA ILE A 20 -12.29 14.37 0.27
C ILE A 20 -11.67 13.05 0.75
N PHE A 21 -10.65 12.54 0.07
CA PHE A 21 -9.95 11.32 0.46
C PHE A 21 -9.36 11.39 1.87
N ILE A 22 -8.61 12.46 2.18
CA ILE A 22 -8.01 12.65 3.51
C ILE A 22 -9.10 12.68 4.58
N PHE A 23 -10.18 13.43 4.32
CA PHE A 23 -11.31 13.51 5.22
C PHE A 23 -12.01 12.15 5.40
N SER A 24 -12.19 11.38 4.33
CA SER A 24 -12.79 10.05 4.38
C SER A 24 -11.96 9.07 5.21
N ILE A 25 -10.63 9.08 5.09
CA ILE A 25 -9.76 8.23 5.94
C ILE A 25 -9.84 8.64 7.39
N PHE A 26 -9.79 9.94 7.67
CA PHE A 26 -9.93 10.44 9.03
C PHE A 26 -11.27 10.01 9.64
N LEU A 27 -12.38 10.21 8.90
CA LEU A 27 -13.71 9.81 9.33
C LEU A 27 -13.83 8.29 9.50
N TRP A 28 -13.19 7.50 8.64
CA TRP A 28 -13.13 6.04 8.77
C TRP A 28 -12.47 5.65 10.08
N TYR A 29 -11.30 6.21 10.41
CA TYR A 29 -10.62 5.89 11.67
C TYR A 29 -11.40 6.35 12.90
N LEU A 30 -12.10 7.47 12.80
CA LEU A 30 -13.02 7.92 13.83
C LEU A 30 -14.18 6.93 14.04
N LEU A 31 -14.77 6.42 12.96
CA LEU A 31 -15.80 5.39 13.01
C LEU A 31 -15.28 4.07 13.60
N LEU A 32 -14.07 3.64 13.22
CA LEU A 32 -13.41 2.48 13.82
C LEU A 32 -13.28 2.65 15.33
N LEU A 33 -12.81 3.81 15.79
CA LEU A 33 -12.66 4.09 17.21
C LEU A 33 -13.99 4.08 17.99
N ILE A 34 -15.09 4.55 17.39
CA ILE A 34 -16.42 4.55 18.02
C ILE A 34 -17.04 3.16 18.07
N THR A 35 -16.84 2.36 17.02
CA THR A 35 -17.49 1.05 16.86
C THR A 35 -16.83 -0.05 17.68
N PHE A 36 -15.59 0.13 18.16
CA PHE A 36 -14.90 -0.90 18.91
C PHE A 36 -15.34 -1.01 20.38
N PRO A 37 -15.68 -2.22 20.85
CA PRO A 37 -16.08 -2.44 22.24
C PRO A 37 -14.89 -2.33 23.19
N GLU A 38 -13.70 -2.77 22.76
CA GLU A 38 -12.46 -2.68 23.54
C GLU A 38 -11.65 -1.47 23.11
N LYS A 39 -11.59 -0.46 23.98
CA LYS A 39 -10.84 0.77 23.78
C LYS A 39 -9.35 0.59 24.13
N ASN A 40 -8.70 -0.46 23.63
CA ASN A 40 -7.29 -0.74 23.90
C ASN A 40 -6.43 -0.41 22.66
N PRO A 41 -5.27 0.25 22.80
CA PRO A 41 -4.41 0.58 21.65
C PRO A 41 -3.90 -0.67 20.91
N ASN A 42 -3.62 -1.78 21.61
CA ASN A 42 -3.18 -3.03 20.95
C ASN A 42 -4.32 -3.65 20.13
N TYR A 43 -5.56 -3.54 20.62
CA TYR A 43 -6.74 -4.02 19.91
C TYR A 43 -6.99 -3.17 18.67
N PHE A 44 -6.87 -1.84 18.77
CA PHE A 44 -6.99 -0.92 17.63
C PHE A 44 -5.96 -1.22 16.53
N ILE A 45 -4.70 -1.47 16.89
CA ILE A 45 -3.66 -1.85 15.91
C ILE A 45 -4.06 -3.15 15.21
N LYS A 46 -4.45 -4.18 15.98
CA LYS A 46 -4.89 -5.47 15.43
C LYS A 46 -6.12 -5.36 14.53
N THR A 47 -7.12 -4.57 14.91
CA THR A 47 -8.33 -4.41 14.09
C THR A 47 -8.10 -3.55 12.86
N SER A 48 -7.28 -2.50 12.96
CA SER A 48 -6.89 -1.68 11.81
C SER A 48 -6.13 -2.50 10.76
N LEU A 49 -5.28 -3.41 11.20
CA LEU A 49 -4.63 -4.40 10.34
C LEU A 49 -5.60 -5.47 9.81
N GLY A 50 -6.60 -5.88 10.60
CA GLY A 50 -7.65 -6.82 10.19
C GLY A 50 -8.55 -6.29 9.07
N TYR A 51 -8.91 -5.00 9.13
CA TYR A 51 -9.54 -4.27 8.01
C TYR A 51 -8.51 -3.73 6.99
N GLY A 52 -7.24 -4.08 7.17
CA GLY A 52 -6.10 -3.48 6.46
C GLY A 52 -6.14 -3.70 4.96
N SER A 53 -6.69 -4.81 4.46
CA SER A 53 -6.79 -5.08 3.02
C SER A 53 -7.53 -3.97 2.26
N LEU A 54 -8.69 -3.54 2.76
CA LEU A 54 -9.44 -2.40 2.21
C LEU A 54 -8.65 -1.10 2.33
N PHE A 55 -7.93 -0.92 3.44
CA PHE A 55 -7.12 0.27 3.65
C PHE A 55 -5.98 0.40 2.63
N PHE A 56 -5.28 -0.70 2.33
CA PHE A 56 -4.25 -0.70 1.29
C PHE A 56 -4.82 -0.43 -0.10
N VAL A 57 -5.99 -1.01 -0.44
CA VAL A 57 -6.68 -0.73 -1.71
C VAL A 57 -6.95 0.77 -1.83
N VAL A 58 -7.47 1.40 -0.77
CA VAL A 58 -7.82 2.82 -0.74
C VAL A 58 -6.56 3.70 -0.92
N VAL A 59 -5.45 3.36 -0.26
CA VAL A 59 -4.16 4.04 -0.43
C VAL A 59 -3.61 3.90 -1.86
N MET A 60 -3.68 2.69 -2.42
CA MET A 60 -3.26 2.44 -3.81
C MET A 60 -4.13 3.20 -4.79
N ALA A 61 -5.45 3.17 -4.62
CA ALA A 61 -6.40 3.86 -5.49
C ALA A 61 -6.12 5.36 -5.52
N MET A 62 -5.82 5.96 -4.36
CA MET A 62 -5.56 7.40 -4.29
C MET A 62 -4.24 7.81 -4.93
N SER A 63 -3.16 7.08 -4.64
CA SER A 63 -1.85 7.33 -5.26
C SER A 63 -1.93 7.17 -6.78
N ALA A 64 -2.70 6.18 -7.26
CA ALA A 64 -3.01 6.01 -8.68
C ALA A 64 -3.82 7.18 -9.23
N MET A 65 -4.86 7.64 -8.52
CA MET A 65 -5.72 8.74 -8.98
C MET A 65 -4.94 10.05 -9.12
N MET A 66 -4.05 10.35 -8.17
CA MET A 66 -3.23 11.58 -8.20
C MET A 66 -2.34 11.65 -9.45
N ILE A 67 -1.73 10.53 -9.84
CA ILE A 67 -0.89 10.48 -11.05
C ILE A 67 -1.75 10.34 -12.30
N GLY A 68 -2.77 9.48 -12.27
CA GLY A 68 -3.65 9.22 -13.40
C GLY A 68 -4.30 10.52 -13.89
N HIS A 69 -4.74 11.37 -12.95
CA HIS A 69 -5.30 12.67 -13.28
C HIS A 69 -4.30 13.56 -14.06
N GLY A 70 -3.00 13.44 -13.79
CA GLY A 70 -1.96 14.11 -14.55
C GLY A 70 -1.74 13.57 -15.97
N PHE A 71 -2.01 12.29 -16.22
CA PHE A 71 -2.05 11.73 -17.57
C PHE A 71 -3.33 12.09 -18.32
N SER A 72 -4.48 12.09 -17.64
CA SER A 72 -5.77 12.53 -18.21
C SER A 72 -5.69 13.97 -18.70
N GLN A 73 -5.03 14.86 -17.95
CA GLN A 73 -4.79 16.25 -18.35
C GLN A 73 -3.55 16.45 -19.23
N ARG A 74 -2.88 15.37 -19.68
CA ARG A 74 -1.65 15.38 -20.49
C ARG A 74 -0.43 16.09 -19.86
N THR A 75 -0.53 16.61 -18.64
CA THR A 75 0.56 17.29 -17.94
C THR A 75 1.80 16.42 -17.80
N HIS A 76 1.63 15.13 -17.47
CA HIS A 76 2.76 14.19 -17.37
C HIS A 76 3.33 13.82 -18.74
N LEU A 77 2.53 13.86 -19.81
CA LEU A 77 3.00 13.66 -21.17
C LEU A 77 3.97 14.77 -21.57
N TYR A 78 3.62 16.03 -21.29
CA TYR A 78 4.49 17.18 -21.57
C TYR A 78 5.78 17.17 -20.74
N GLU A 79 5.75 16.69 -19.49
CA GLU A 79 6.95 16.52 -18.67
C GLU A 79 7.94 15.52 -19.30
N ILE A 80 7.42 14.50 -19.97
CA ILE A 80 8.23 13.49 -20.66
C ILE A 80 8.75 14.04 -22.00
N MET A 81 7.90 14.73 -22.76
CA MET A 81 8.27 15.39 -24.02
C MET A 81 9.31 16.50 -23.84
N SER A 82 9.32 17.18 -22.70
CA SER A 82 10.31 18.22 -22.36
C SER A 82 11.75 17.72 -22.20
N GLY A 83 12.01 16.43 -22.43
CA GLY A 83 13.36 15.85 -22.44
C GLY A 83 13.95 15.57 -21.06
N ASN A 84 13.12 15.54 -20.01
CA ASN A 84 13.58 15.15 -18.68
C ASN A 84 14.05 13.68 -18.66
N ARG A 85 15.11 13.39 -17.88
CA ARG A 85 15.62 12.02 -17.71
C ARG A 85 14.53 11.13 -17.10
N PRO A 86 14.29 9.91 -17.61
CA PRO A 86 13.27 8.98 -17.08
C PRO A 86 13.28 8.80 -15.57
N MET A 87 14.45 8.55 -14.97
CA MET A 87 14.57 8.37 -13.51
C MET A 87 14.15 9.62 -12.73
N LYS A 88 14.39 10.81 -13.26
CA LYS A 88 14.02 12.07 -12.60
C LYS A 88 12.50 12.22 -12.53
N ILE A 89 11.77 11.75 -13.55
CA ILE A 89 10.31 11.75 -13.58
C ILE A 89 9.76 10.71 -12.61
N ILE A 90 10.29 9.48 -12.65
CA ILE A 90 9.87 8.40 -11.75
C ILE A 90 10.05 8.82 -10.29
N ILE A 91 11.24 9.30 -9.93
CA ILE A 91 11.55 9.73 -8.56
C ILE A 91 10.68 10.92 -8.15
N SER A 92 10.44 11.89 -9.03
CA SER A 92 9.61 13.04 -8.66
C SER A 92 8.19 12.62 -8.30
N LYS A 93 7.62 11.67 -9.04
CA LYS A 93 6.28 11.12 -8.82
C LYS A 93 6.20 10.27 -7.55
N ILE A 94 7.19 9.41 -7.33
CA ILE A 94 7.30 8.64 -6.08
C ILE A 94 7.31 9.58 -4.88
N ILE A 95 8.08 10.68 -4.94
CA ILE A 95 8.16 11.63 -3.83
C ILE A 95 6.87 12.45 -3.69
N SER A 96 6.35 12.99 -4.79
CA SER A 96 5.25 13.95 -4.80
C SER A 96 3.87 13.35 -4.50
N SER A 97 3.64 12.08 -4.85
CA SER A 97 2.37 11.40 -4.61
C SER A 97 2.54 10.17 -3.75
N GLY A 98 3.46 9.26 -4.09
CA GLY A 98 3.65 7.99 -3.38
C GLY A 98 3.96 8.19 -1.89
N LEU A 99 5.07 8.88 -1.61
CA LEU A 99 5.52 9.15 -0.24
C LEU A 99 4.54 10.04 0.51
N ILE A 100 3.98 11.08 -0.13
CA ILE A 100 3.07 12.02 0.55
C ILE A 100 1.74 11.37 0.93
N VAL A 101 1.16 10.54 0.06
CA VAL A 101 -0.05 9.80 0.43
C VAL A 101 0.28 8.84 1.58
N ALA A 102 1.37 8.08 1.47
CA ALA A 102 1.74 7.14 2.52
C ALA A 102 2.03 7.83 3.87
N THR A 103 2.72 8.98 3.87
CA THR A 103 3.00 9.73 5.11
C THR A 103 1.73 10.28 5.73
N ILE A 104 0.83 10.90 4.95
CA ILE A 104 -0.43 11.44 5.48
C ILE A 104 -1.26 10.34 6.13
N VAL A 105 -1.41 9.23 5.42
CA VAL A 105 -2.17 8.06 5.88
C VAL A 105 -1.57 7.48 7.16
N SER A 106 -0.25 7.32 7.21
CA SER A 106 0.46 6.80 8.39
C SER A 106 0.35 7.77 9.57
N LEU A 107 0.45 9.09 9.33
CA LEU A 107 0.31 10.10 10.38
C LEU A 107 -1.09 10.14 10.96
N ILE A 108 -2.13 9.98 10.14
CA ILE A 108 -3.51 9.89 10.62
C ILE A 108 -3.65 8.67 11.54
N HIS A 109 -3.16 7.50 11.11
CA HIS A 109 -3.25 6.29 11.91
C HIS A 109 -2.49 6.39 13.24
N LEU A 110 -1.25 6.90 13.22
CA LEU A 110 -0.46 7.17 14.43
C LEU A 110 -1.13 8.21 15.35
N PHE A 111 -1.80 9.22 14.79
CA PHE A 111 -2.56 10.20 15.57
C PHE A 111 -3.69 9.52 16.37
N TYR A 112 -4.40 8.56 15.78
CA TYR A 112 -5.44 7.81 16.50
C TYR A 112 -4.87 6.89 17.57
N ILE A 113 -3.73 6.22 17.32
CA ILE A 113 -3.04 5.44 18.36
C ILE A 113 -2.65 6.34 19.54
N PHE A 114 -2.07 7.51 19.25
CA PHE A 114 -1.70 8.48 20.27
C PHE A 114 -2.92 9.04 21.02
N PHE A 115 -4.02 9.30 20.32
CA PHE A 115 -5.28 9.73 20.94
C PHE A 115 -5.82 8.67 21.91
N ILE A 116 -5.79 7.39 21.51
CA ILE A 116 -6.20 6.28 22.39
C ILE A 116 -5.31 6.23 23.64
N LEU A 117 -3.99 6.32 23.48
CA LEU A 117 -3.05 6.33 24.61
C LEU A 117 -3.27 7.48 25.59
N LEU A 118 -3.64 8.67 25.10
CA LEU A 118 -3.84 9.83 25.96
C LEU A 118 -5.14 9.80 26.75
N PHE A 119 -6.20 9.24 26.15
CA PHE A 119 -7.56 9.34 26.70
C PHE A 119 -8.09 8.02 27.27
N ILE A 120 -7.48 6.89 26.93
CA ILE A 120 -7.88 5.58 27.40
C ILE A 120 -6.64 4.88 27.96
N ASP A 121 -6.61 4.71 29.28
CA ASP A 121 -5.51 4.04 29.99
C ASP A 121 -5.19 2.68 29.36
N GLY A 122 -4.05 2.59 28.68
CA GLY A 122 -3.63 1.41 27.97
C GLY A 122 -2.14 1.42 27.67
N ASN A 123 -1.48 0.29 27.93
CA ASN A 123 -0.08 0.11 27.55
C ASN A 123 0.01 -0.49 26.14
N ILE A 124 0.90 0.04 25.31
CA ILE A 124 1.27 -0.59 24.03
C ILE A 124 2.31 -1.67 24.28
N THR A 125 2.06 -2.86 23.74
CA THR A 125 3.02 -3.96 23.77
C THR A 125 4.09 -3.77 22.70
N THR A 126 5.30 -4.29 22.93
CA THR A 126 6.38 -4.28 21.94
C THR A 126 5.99 -4.97 20.63
N GLN A 127 5.18 -6.03 20.71
CA GLN A 127 4.63 -6.73 19.55
C GLN A 127 3.75 -5.81 18.69
N SER A 128 2.87 -5.03 19.32
CA SER A 128 2.04 -4.06 18.60
C SER A 128 2.85 -2.96 17.91
N ILE A 129 3.98 -2.55 18.50
CA ILE A 129 4.91 -1.60 17.85
C ILE A 129 5.52 -2.22 16.59
N TYR A 130 5.93 -3.49 16.63
CA TYR A 130 6.48 -4.15 15.45
C TYR A 130 5.43 -4.33 14.34
N SER A 131 4.21 -4.75 14.70
CA SER A 131 3.09 -4.82 13.75
C SER A 131 2.81 -3.45 13.11
N GLU A 132 2.88 -2.37 13.88
CA GLU A 132 2.68 -1.01 13.41
C GLU A 132 3.76 -0.55 12.41
N ILE A 133 5.03 -0.82 12.70
CA ILE A 133 6.14 -0.49 11.78
C ILE A 133 5.98 -1.24 10.45
N LEU A 134 5.60 -2.52 10.50
CA LEU A 134 5.36 -3.32 9.31
C LEU A 134 4.12 -2.84 8.54
N PHE A 135 3.06 -2.44 9.26
CA PHE A 135 1.87 -1.84 8.67
C PHE A 135 2.21 -0.60 7.85
N ILE A 136 2.93 0.34 8.47
CA ILE A 136 3.41 1.57 7.82
C ILE A 136 4.27 1.22 6.60
N THR A 137 5.19 0.26 6.73
CA THR A 137 6.03 -0.19 5.61
C THR A 137 5.20 -0.71 4.43
N MET A 138 4.12 -1.44 4.71
CA MET A 138 3.17 -1.91 3.69
C MET A 138 2.39 -0.76 3.03
N ILE A 139 2.01 0.28 3.78
CA ILE A 139 1.37 1.49 3.22
C ILE A 139 2.31 2.15 2.20
N TYR A 140 3.59 2.31 2.55
CA TYR A 140 4.60 2.83 1.62
C TYR A 140 4.76 1.92 0.40
N ARG A 141 4.82 0.61 0.59
CA ARG A 141 4.90 -0.36 -0.51
C ARG A 141 3.77 -0.16 -1.51
N CYS A 142 2.53 -0.22 -1.02
CA CYS A 142 1.31 -0.14 -1.80
C CYS A 142 1.23 1.18 -2.56
N SER A 143 1.49 2.30 -1.89
CA SER A 143 1.48 3.62 -2.51
C SER A 143 2.52 3.75 -3.64
N ILE A 144 3.75 3.31 -3.41
CA ILE A 144 4.83 3.39 -4.43
C ILE A 144 4.56 2.45 -5.61
N VAL A 145 4.10 1.22 -5.33
CA VAL A 145 3.73 0.25 -6.36
C VAL A 145 2.63 0.82 -7.25
N SER A 146 1.59 1.40 -6.65
CA SER A 146 0.50 2.04 -7.38
C SER A 146 0.99 3.18 -8.28
N VAL A 147 1.85 4.07 -7.75
CA VAL A 147 2.49 5.13 -8.54
C VAL A 147 3.19 4.57 -9.77
N LEU A 148 4.01 3.54 -9.59
CA LEU A 148 4.79 2.94 -10.67
C LEU A 148 3.89 2.27 -11.72
N LEU A 149 2.84 1.58 -11.28
CA LEU A 149 1.84 0.98 -12.18
C LEU A 149 1.11 2.06 -12.98
N THR A 150 0.70 3.16 -12.36
CA THR A 150 0.08 4.27 -13.09
C THR A 150 1.04 4.89 -14.11
N LEU A 151 2.33 4.98 -13.80
CA LEU A 151 3.33 5.43 -14.77
C LEU A 151 3.50 4.46 -15.95
N ILE A 152 3.33 3.16 -15.71
CA ILE A 152 3.38 2.10 -16.73
C ILE A 152 2.15 2.17 -17.65
N PHE A 153 0.95 2.20 -17.07
CA PHE A 153 -0.31 2.17 -17.84
C PHE A 153 -0.74 3.53 -18.39
N ARG A 154 -0.21 4.64 -17.84
CA ARG A 154 -0.46 6.02 -18.27
C ARG A 154 -1.95 6.39 -18.33
N SER A 155 -2.76 5.85 -17.43
CA SER A 155 -4.22 6.00 -17.45
C SER A 155 -4.82 5.97 -16.05
N ASN A 156 -5.99 6.58 -15.87
CA ASN A 156 -6.82 6.45 -14.66
C ASN A 156 -7.27 5.01 -14.41
N ILE A 157 -7.24 4.14 -15.43
CA ILE A 157 -7.52 2.71 -15.29
C ILE A 157 -6.58 2.04 -14.27
N SER A 158 -5.42 2.63 -13.98
CA SER A 158 -4.52 2.13 -12.94
C SER A 158 -5.14 2.03 -11.54
N ILE A 159 -6.20 2.79 -11.26
CA ILE A 159 -6.97 2.68 -10.02
C ILE A 159 -7.61 1.28 -9.93
N LEU A 160 -8.24 0.83 -11.01
CA LEU A 160 -8.85 -0.50 -11.09
C LEU A 160 -7.78 -1.60 -11.06
N ILE A 161 -6.65 -1.39 -11.73
CA ILE A 161 -5.54 -2.34 -11.76
C ILE A 161 -4.98 -2.58 -10.36
N SER A 162 -4.94 -1.55 -9.51
CA SER A 162 -4.49 -1.67 -8.12
C SER A 162 -5.36 -2.65 -7.33
N TYR A 163 -6.68 -2.62 -7.53
CA TYR A 163 -7.61 -3.57 -6.93
C TYR A 163 -7.45 -4.98 -7.54
N ILE A 164 -7.38 -5.07 -8.88
CA ILE A 164 -7.19 -6.34 -9.58
C ILE A 164 -5.92 -7.06 -9.12
N ILE A 165 -4.82 -6.36 -8.83
CA ILE A 165 -3.58 -7.01 -8.37
C ILE A 165 -3.79 -7.78 -7.07
N LEU A 166 -4.49 -7.19 -6.10
CA LEU A 166 -4.76 -7.85 -4.82
C LEU A 166 -5.67 -9.08 -5.01
N GLU A 167 -6.69 -8.98 -5.85
CA GLU A 167 -7.55 -10.11 -6.20
C GLU A 167 -6.80 -11.20 -6.99
N MET A 168 -5.87 -10.80 -7.86
CA MET A 168 -5.04 -11.74 -8.62
C MET A 168 -4.10 -12.55 -7.72
N GLU A 169 -3.62 -11.98 -6.60
CA GLU A 169 -2.86 -12.76 -5.61
C GLU A 169 -3.71 -13.93 -5.09
N MET A 170 -4.99 -13.69 -4.77
CA MET A 170 -5.91 -14.72 -4.29
C MET A 170 -6.19 -15.78 -5.36
N ILE A 171 -6.40 -15.36 -6.61
CA ILE A 171 -6.62 -16.28 -7.74
C ILE A 171 -5.38 -17.16 -7.97
N ILE A 172 -4.17 -16.59 -7.93
CA ILE A 172 -2.93 -17.35 -8.12
C ILE A 172 -2.77 -18.41 -7.03
N LEU A 173 -3.11 -18.09 -5.78
CA LEU A 173 -3.08 -19.05 -4.67
C LEU A 173 -4.11 -20.17 -4.84
N LEU A 174 -5.31 -19.84 -5.30
CA LEU A 174 -6.35 -20.82 -5.63
C LEU A 174 -5.89 -21.78 -6.74
N VAL A 175 -5.34 -21.24 -7.83
CA VAL A 175 -4.81 -22.05 -8.95
C VAL A 175 -3.67 -22.94 -8.50
N TYR A 176 -2.75 -22.41 -7.68
CA TYR A 176 -1.65 -23.20 -7.10
C TYR A 176 -2.17 -24.35 -6.22
N GLY A 177 -3.19 -24.10 -5.39
CA GLY A 177 -3.83 -25.12 -4.56
C GLY A 177 -4.51 -26.22 -5.35
N LEU A 178 -5.17 -25.85 -6.45
CA LEU A 178 -5.79 -26.81 -7.37
C LEU A 178 -4.75 -27.69 -8.06
N LEU A 179 -3.65 -27.11 -8.54
CA LEU A 179 -2.61 -27.87 -9.27
C LEU A 179 -1.85 -28.87 -8.39
N ASN A 180 -1.68 -28.56 -7.10
CA ASN A 180 -0.94 -29.41 -6.17
C ASN A 180 -1.82 -30.32 -5.30
N ASN A 181 -3.13 -30.39 -5.57
CA ASN A 181 -4.12 -31.13 -4.76
C ASN A 181 -4.18 -30.74 -3.28
N ASN A 182 -3.60 -29.60 -2.90
CA ASN A 182 -3.62 -29.07 -1.52
C ASN A 182 -4.69 -27.98 -1.35
N PHE A 183 -5.73 -28.00 -2.19
CA PHE A 183 -6.78 -26.97 -2.20
C PHE A 183 -7.41 -26.75 -0.83
N LYS A 184 -7.73 -27.83 -0.12
CA LYS A 184 -8.34 -27.76 1.21
C LYS A 184 -7.40 -27.11 2.24
N GLU A 185 -6.10 -27.41 2.19
CA GLU A 185 -5.11 -26.80 3.08
C GLU A 185 -4.87 -25.33 2.77
N ILE A 186 -4.94 -24.92 1.49
CA ILE A 186 -4.82 -23.51 1.11
C ILE A 186 -6.07 -22.73 1.50
N MET A 187 -7.26 -23.32 1.32
CA MET A 187 -8.51 -22.71 1.79
C MET A 187 -8.53 -22.62 3.32
N GLU A 188 -8.13 -23.66 4.03
CA GLU A 188 -7.99 -23.62 5.49
C GLU A 188 -6.89 -22.65 5.93
N TYR A 189 -5.80 -22.48 5.17
CA TYR A 189 -4.79 -21.46 5.46
C TYR A 189 -5.32 -20.03 5.21
N MET A 190 -6.16 -19.86 4.19
CA MET A 190 -6.88 -18.61 3.91
C MET A 190 -7.98 -18.29 4.93
N ASP A 191 -8.56 -19.30 5.59
CA ASP A 191 -9.70 -19.14 6.52
C ASP A 191 -9.30 -19.21 8.01
N SER A 192 -8.35 -20.07 8.38
CA SER A 192 -8.05 -20.44 9.79
C SER A 192 -6.72 -19.92 10.32
N PHE A 193 -5.81 -19.46 9.45
CA PHE A 193 -4.60 -18.70 9.80
C PHE A 193 -3.66 -19.31 10.87
N VAL A 194 -3.72 -20.62 11.12
CA VAL A 194 -2.87 -21.31 12.10
C VAL A 194 -2.20 -22.51 11.44
N GLY A 195 -0.87 -22.47 11.28
CA GLY A 195 -0.08 -23.62 10.82
C GLY A 195 1.15 -23.27 9.97
N LYS A 196 1.99 -24.28 9.69
CA LYS A 196 3.08 -24.17 8.71
C LYS A 196 2.47 -23.93 7.33
N SER A 197 2.87 -22.85 6.64
CA SER A 197 2.30 -22.51 5.34
C SER A 197 2.62 -23.62 4.32
N PRO A 198 1.62 -24.25 3.69
CA PRO A 198 1.83 -25.15 2.54
C PRO A 198 2.28 -24.37 1.28
N ILE A 199 2.35 -23.05 1.39
CA ILE A 199 2.65 -22.11 0.32
C ILE A 199 4.17 -21.91 0.20
N PRO A 200 4.74 -21.94 -1.02
CA PRO A 200 6.13 -21.59 -1.28
C PRO A 200 6.52 -20.24 -0.67
N ARG A 201 7.74 -20.19 -0.11
CA ARG A 201 8.30 -18.97 0.50
C ARG A 201 8.28 -17.75 -0.45
N ILE A 202 8.37 -17.97 -1.75
CA ILE A 202 8.30 -16.92 -2.77
C ILE A 202 6.96 -16.15 -2.70
N PHE A 203 5.83 -16.82 -2.52
CA PHE A 203 4.54 -16.13 -2.41
C PHE A 203 4.41 -15.39 -1.09
N ASN A 204 5.00 -15.91 -0.01
CA ASN A 204 5.08 -15.19 1.27
C ASN A 204 5.84 -13.85 1.16
N ILE A 205 6.84 -13.78 0.27
CA ILE A 205 7.62 -12.57 0.01
C ILE A 205 6.92 -11.63 -0.97
N LEU A 206 6.25 -12.18 -1.99
CA LEU A 206 5.67 -11.36 -3.06
C LEU A 206 4.27 -10.86 -2.75
N PHE A 207 3.39 -11.70 -2.16
CA PHE A 207 1.99 -11.36 -2.00
C PHE A 207 1.74 -10.50 -0.77
N THR A 208 1.14 -9.34 -1.03
CA THR A 208 0.80 -8.37 -0.02
C THR A 208 -0.33 -8.86 0.89
N SER A 209 -1.32 -9.55 0.32
CA SER A 209 -2.41 -10.21 1.06
C SER A 209 -1.91 -11.16 2.16
N ILE A 210 -0.99 -12.07 1.82
CA ILE A 210 -0.39 -13.00 2.78
C ILE A 210 0.40 -12.27 3.87
N GLN A 211 1.15 -11.23 3.49
CA GLN A 211 1.96 -10.48 4.47
C GLN A 211 1.09 -9.74 5.49
N ILE A 212 -0.02 -9.16 5.06
CA ILE A 212 -0.99 -8.50 5.95
C ILE A 212 -1.55 -9.51 6.96
N GLN A 213 -1.86 -10.72 6.50
CA GLN A 213 -2.34 -11.80 7.36
C GLN A 213 -1.27 -12.23 8.38
N LYS A 214 -0.01 -12.35 7.96
CA LYS A 214 1.11 -12.68 8.87
C LYS A 214 1.44 -11.58 9.88
N ILE A 215 1.23 -10.30 9.53
CA ILE A 215 1.40 -9.17 10.47
C ILE A 215 0.29 -9.18 11.53
N ASN A 216 -0.90 -9.65 11.15
CA ASN A 216 -2.06 -9.79 12.04
C ASN A 216 -1.93 -10.95 13.05
N SER A 217 -1.20 -12.01 12.71
CA SER A 217 -0.93 -13.12 13.62
C SER A 217 0.15 -12.73 14.63
N ILE A 218 -0.25 -12.35 15.84
CA ILE A 218 0.67 -12.13 16.97
C ILE A 218 1.06 -13.50 17.56
N PRO A 219 2.35 -13.77 17.83
CA PRO A 219 3.50 -12.87 17.77
C PRO A 219 4.10 -12.68 16.37
N VAL A 220 4.59 -11.46 16.09
CA VAL A 220 5.31 -11.15 14.85
C VAL A 220 6.68 -11.83 14.88
N ASN A 221 6.87 -12.82 14.02
CA ASN A 221 8.13 -13.53 13.90
C ASN A 221 9.14 -12.73 13.05
N SER A 222 10.43 -12.91 13.31
CA SER A 222 11.53 -12.29 12.54
C SER A 222 11.46 -12.59 11.04
N GLU A 223 10.97 -13.77 10.67
CA GLU A 223 10.74 -14.16 9.28
C GLU A 223 9.73 -13.23 8.57
N VAL A 224 8.68 -12.80 9.26
CA VAL A 224 7.66 -11.89 8.70
C VAL A 224 8.27 -10.53 8.38
N VAL A 225 9.14 -10.03 9.27
CA VAL A 225 9.88 -8.78 9.05
C VAL A 225 10.74 -8.90 7.78
N THR A 226 11.47 -10.01 7.63
CA THR A 226 12.30 -10.23 6.43
C THR A 226 11.47 -10.35 5.16
N ASP A 227 10.34 -11.06 5.21
CA ASP A 227 9.45 -11.26 4.05
C ASP A 227 8.86 -9.91 3.57
N VAL A 228 8.43 -9.05 4.50
CA VAL A 228 7.88 -7.72 4.20
C VAL A 228 8.93 -6.80 3.58
N ILE A 229 10.14 -6.73 4.17
CA ILE A 229 11.22 -5.87 3.68
C ILE A 229 11.73 -6.35 2.32
N LEU A 230 11.96 -7.65 2.15
CA LEU A 230 12.38 -8.22 0.86
C LEU A 230 11.30 -8.02 -0.19
N GLY A 231 10.03 -8.24 0.16
CA GLY A 231 8.89 -8.00 -0.71
C GLY A 231 8.84 -6.55 -1.19
N PHE A 232 9.03 -5.58 -0.28
CA PHE A 232 9.14 -4.17 -0.62
C PHE A 232 10.26 -3.91 -1.62
N VAL A 233 11.49 -4.35 -1.32
CA VAL A 233 12.66 -4.07 -2.15
C VAL A 233 12.53 -4.70 -3.53
N ILE A 234 12.12 -5.97 -3.61
CA ILE A 234 11.98 -6.72 -4.86
C ILE A 234 10.90 -6.08 -5.74
N THR A 235 9.71 -5.83 -5.20
CA THR A 235 8.58 -5.33 -6.02
C THR A 235 8.81 -3.90 -6.49
N VAL A 236 9.31 -3.02 -5.63
CA VAL A 236 9.62 -1.64 -6.00
C VAL A 236 10.75 -1.60 -7.03
N SER A 237 11.82 -2.37 -6.84
CA SER A 237 12.96 -2.39 -7.78
C SER A 237 12.56 -2.94 -9.15
N ALA A 238 11.78 -4.02 -9.19
CA ALA A 238 11.28 -4.59 -10.44
C ALA A 238 10.39 -3.61 -11.21
N LEU A 239 9.47 -2.93 -10.52
CA LEU A 239 8.59 -1.95 -11.15
C LEU A 239 9.35 -0.71 -11.61
N ILE A 240 10.29 -0.18 -10.81
CA ILE A 240 11.16 0.92 -11.25
C ILE A 240 11.90 0.56 -12.53
N PHE A 241 12.45 -0.67 -12.61
CA PHE A 241 13.13 -1.14 -13.81
C PHE A 241 12.21 -1.20 -15.03
N ILE A 242 10.99 -1.74 -14.88
CA ILE A 242 9.99 -1.81 -15.94
C ILE A 242 9.59 -0.41 -16.40
N THR A 243 9.23 0.48 -15.47
CA THR A 243 8.86 1.87 -15.77
C THR A 243 10.00 2.62 -16.46
N TYR A 244 11.24 2.45 -15.98
CA TYR A 244 12.42 3.06 -16.58
C TYR A 244 12.61 2.60 -18.04
N ARG A 245 12.48 1.30 -18.30
CA ARG A 245 12.63 0.74 -19.65
C ARG A 245 11.57 1.30 -20.61
N GLN A 246 10.33 1.47 -20.15
CA GLN A 246 9.28 2.08 -20.97
C GLN A 246 9.56 3.55 -21.30
N TYR A 247 10.04 4.33 -20.33
CA TYR A 247 10.32 5.76 -20.54
C TYR A 247 11.62 5.98 -21.33
N LYS A 248 12.57 5.05 -21.28
CA LYS A 248 13.81 5.11 -22.07
C LYS A 248 13.55 4.98 -23.58
N LYS A 249 12.55 4.18 -23.98
CA LYS A 249 12.25 3.95 -25.39
C LYS A 249 11.73 5.18 -26.14
N LYS A 250 11.32 6.25 -25.44
CA LYS A 250 10.81 7.50 -26.01
C LYS A 250 9.68 7.32 -27.04
N ASP A 251 9.02 6.18 -27.08
CA ASP A 251 7.84 5.98 -27.93
C ASP A 251 6.69 6.84 -27.35
N PHE A 252 6.54 8.04 -27.93
CA PHE A 252 5.45 8.98 -27.75
C PHE A 252 4.97 9.43 -29.13
#